data_AF-A0A2T1D770-F1
#
_entry.id   AF-A0A2T1D770-F1
#
_cell.length_a   1.000
_cell.length_b   1.000
_cell.length_c   1.000
_cell.angle_alpha   90.00
_cell.angle_beta   90.00
_cell.angle_gamma   90.00
#
_symmetry.space_group_name_H-M   'P 1'
#
loop_
_entity.id
_entity.type
_entity.pdbx_description
1 polymer ?
#
loop_
_entity_poly.entity_id
_entity_poly.type
_entity_poly.pdbx_seq_one_letter_code
_entity_poly.pdbx_strand_id
1 'polypeptide(L)'
;MNSPKAQKAIFQSDAIVHLAGTLKPDRSDDMSANVKTTERIVSVLNKAQIQRIIFLSYAGASGNSSNADVSTKAQAEQNLQAGGWSHHNDRTPAINP
;
A
#
# COMPACT_ATOMS: atom_id res chain seq x y z
N MET A 1 -4.61 3.23 -11.68
CA MET A 1 -3.22 3.10 -12.16
C MET A 1 -3.24 3.35 -13.67
N ASN A 2 -2.71 4.47 -14.18
CA ASN A 2 -2.93 4.88 -15.58
C ASN A 2 -1.75 4.59 -16.52
N SER A 3 -0.69 3.94 -16.03
CA SER A 3 0.47 3.56 -16.84
C SER A 3 0.26 2.16 -17.44
N PRO A 4 0.25 2.00 -18.78
CA PRO A 4 0.16 0.69 -19.42
C PRO A 4 1.31 -0.25 -19.02
N LYS A 5 2.51 0.30 -18.83
CA LYS A 5 3.68 -0.45 -18.38
C LYS A 5 3.47 -1.03 -16.97
N ALA A 6 2.92 -0.23 -16.06
CA ALA A 6 2.64 -0.67 -14.69
C ALA A 6 1.54 -1.74 -14.67
N GLN A 7 0.46 -1.56 -15.44
CA GLN A 7 -0.60 -2.57 -15.55
C GLN A 7 -0.07 -3.89 -16.10
N LYS A 8 0.72 -3.86 -17.18
CA LYS A 8 1.34 -5.06 -17.74
C LYS A 8 2.22 -5.78 -16.73
N ALA A 9 3.06 -5.04 -15.99
CA ALA A 9 3.89 -5.63 -14.93
C ALA A 9 3.03 -6.32 -13.87
N ILE A 10 1.94 -5.68 -13.43
CA ILE A 10 0.99 -6.27 -12.47
C ILE A 10 0.37 -7.55 -13.03
N PHE A 11 -0.21 -7.52 -14.23
CA PHE A 11 -0.92 -8.68 -14.79
C PHE A 11 -0.02 -9.90 -15.08
N GLN A 12 1.29 -9.69 -15.22
CA GLN A 12 2.27 -10.75 -15.50
C GLN A 12 3.03 -11.22 -14.25
N SER A 13 2.66 -10.74 -13.07
CA SER A 13 3.33 -11.11 -11.81
C SER A 13 2.56 -12.21 -11.07
N ASP A 14 3.26 -13.06 -10.33
CA ASP A 14 2.64 -14.00 -9.39
C ASP A 14 2.36 -13.34 -8.02
N ALA A 15 3.18 -12.36 -7.67
CA ALA A 15 3.10 -11.61 -6.42
C ALA A 15 3.46 -10.13 -6.61
N ILE A 16 2.89 -9.27 -5.77
CA ILE A 16 3.21 -7.83 -5.74
C ILE A 16 3.74 -7.45 -4.37
N VAL A 17 4.85 -6.70 -4.36
CA VAL A 17 5.35 -6.00 -3.18
C VAL A 17 4.97 -4.53 -3.31
N HIS A 18 4.00 -4.08 -2.50
CA HIS A 18 3.56 -2.70 -2.46
C HIS A 18 4.26 -1.97 -1.32
N LEU A 19 5.30 -1.21 -1.67
CA LEU A 19 6.04 -0.36 -0.75
C LEU A 19 5.31 0.98 -0.64
N ALA A 20 4.31 1.06 0.25
CA ALA A 20 3.57 2.29 0.46
C ALA A 20 4.39 3.32 1.24
N GLY A 21 4.42 4.53 0.71
CA GLY A 21 5.13 5.67 1.28
C GLY A 21 5.96 6.40 0.23
N THR A 22 6.57 7.50 0.65
CA THR A 22 7.55 8.22 -0.16
C THR A 22 8.95 7.77 0.25
N LEU A 23 9.75 7.26 -0.70
CA LEU A 23 11.19 6.97 -0.49
C LEU A 23 12.01 8.26 -0.27
N LYS A 24 11.46 9.42 -0.66
CA LYS A 24 11.98 10.77 -0.41
C LYS A 24 10.79 11.72 -0.22
N PRO A 25 10.62 12.31 0.97
CA PRO A 25 9.50 13.19 1.23
C PRO A 25 9.77 14.59 0.64
N ASP A 26 8.98 15.00 -0.35
CA ASP A 26 8.43 16.34 -0.26
C ASP A 26 7.23 16.21 0.67
N ARG A 27 7.37 16.70 1.91
CA ARG A 27 6.32 16.66 2.93
C ARG A 27 5.03 17.22 2.34
N SER A 28 3.98 16.40 2.18
CA SER A 28 2.60 16.78 2.56
C SER A 28 1.48 15.86 2.08
N ASP A 29 1.69 14.78 1.32
CA ASP A 29 0.56 13.99 0.79
C ASP A 29 0.61 12.49 1.13
N ASP A 30 0.66 12.18 2.42
CA ASP A 30 0.56 10.82 2.96
C ASP A 30 -0.73 10.12 2.49
N MET A 31 -1.81 10.89 2.32
CA MET A 31 -3.08 10.41 1.77
C MET A 31 -2.91 9.88 0.34
N SER A 32 -2.23 10.61 -0.54
CA SER A 32 -1.96 10.15 -1.90
C SER A 32 -0.93 9.04 -1.94
N ALA A 33 0.15 9.16 -1.16
CA ALA A 33 1.25 8.21 -1.13
C ALA A 33 0.81 6.84 -0.59
N ASN A 34 0.06 6.83 0.51
CA ASN A 34 -0.34 5.59 1.18
C ASN A 34 -1.73 5.15 0.71
N VAL A 35 -2.77 5.98 0.83
CA VAL A 35 -4.17 5.56 0.63
C VAL A 35 -4.54 5.47 -0.85
N LYS A 36 -4.45 6.58 -1.61
CA LYS A 36 -4.88 6.61 -3.02
C LYS A 36 -4.07 5.66 -3.89
N THR A 37 -2.79 5.50 -3.60
CA THR A 37 -1.94 4.55 -4.32
C THR A 37 -2.38 3.12 -4.04
N THR A 38 -2.73 2.80 -2.79
CA THR A 38 -3.24 1.47 -2.42
C THR A 38 -4.61 1.18 -3.06
N GLU A 39 -5.52 2.15 -3.07
CA GLU A 39 -6.82 2.01 -3.78
C GLU A 39 -6.63 1.70 -5.27
N ARG A 40 -5.67 2.38 -5.91
CA ARG A 40 -5.33 2.13 -7.31
C ARG A 40 -4.78 0.71 -7.51
N ILE A 41 -3.97 0.20 -6.60
CA ILE A 41 -3.47 -1.18 -6.66
C ILE A 41 -4.61 -2.18 -6.48
N VAL A 42 -5.46 -2.03 -5.45
CA VAL A 42 -6.63 -2.90 -5.22
C VAL A 42 -7.52 -2.98 -6.45
N SER A 43 -7.81 -1.84 -7.11
CA SER A 43 -8.64 -1.81 -8.32
C SER A 43 -8.07 -2.57 -9.52
N VAL A 44 -6.74 -2.75 -9.58
CA VAL A 44 -6.07 -3.52 -10.62
C VAL A 44 -5.94 -4.98 -10.21
N LEU A 45 -5.62 -5.24 -8.94
CA LEU A 45 -5.53 -6.59 -8.39
C LEU A 45 -6.84 -7.35 -8.58
N ASN A 46 -7.99 -6.71 -8.33
CA ASN A 46 -9.31 -7.32 -8.53
C ASN A 46 -9.59 -7.73 -9.98
N LYS A 47 -8.81 -7.22 -10.95
CA LYS A 47 -8.92 -7.55 -12.37
C LYS A 47 -7.83 -8.52 -12.83
N ALA A 48 -6.82 -8.77 -12.00
CA ALA A 48 -5.65 -9.57 -12.31
C ALA A 48 -5.75 -10.93 -11.60
N GLN A 49 -5.20 -11.99 -12.20
CA GLN A 49 -5.13 -13.30 -11.56
C GLN A 49 -3.94 -13.39 -10.57
N ILE A 50 -3.71 -12.34 -9.79
CA ILE A 50 -2.62 -12.25 -8.80
C ILE A 50 -2.97 -13.11 -7.59
N GLN A 51 -1.99 -13.86 -7.07
CA GLN A 51 -2.22 -14.76 -5.93
C GLN A 51 -1.79 -14.16 -4.59
N ARG A 52 -0.88 -13.17 -4.60
CA ARG A 52 -0.31 -12.63 -3.36
C ARG A 52 0.04 -11.15 -3.44
N ILE A 53 -0.26 -10.44 -2.37
CA ILE A 53 0.26 -9.09 -2.11
C ILE A 53 1.00 -9.06 -0.77
N ILE A 54 2.20 -8.48 -0.79
CA ILE A 54 2.97 -8.10 0.40
C ILE A 54 2.87 -6.58 0.51
N PHE A 55 2.39 -6.10 1.65
CA PHE A 55 2.21 -4.68 1.90
C PHE A 55 3.14 -4.26 3.03
N LEU A 56 4.05 -3.32 2.75
CA LEU A 56 4.93 -2.77 3.77
C LEU A 56 4.19 -1.65 4.50
N SER A 57 3.82 -1.93 5.74
CA SER A 57 3.13 -0.98 6.62
C SER A 57 4.04 -0.58 7.78
N TYR A 58 3.46 -0.03 8.84
CA TYR A 58 4.17 0.42 10.04
C TYR A 58 3.78 -0.39 11.27
N ALA A 59 4.75 -0.70 12.13
CA ALA A 59 4.50 -1.33 13.41
C ALA A 59 3.62 -0.45 14.32
N GLY A 60 2.42 -0.93 14.66
CA GLY A 60 1.45 -0.14 15.44
C GLY A 60 0.63 0.85 14.62
N ALA A 61 0.57 0.69 13.28
CA ALA A 61 -0.34 1.43 12.44
C ALA A 61 -1.77 1.41 13.03
N SER A 62 -2.31 2.60 13.27
CA SER A 62 -3.62 2.80 13.87
C SER A 62 -4.30 4.00 13.23
N GLY A 63 -5.57 3.83 12.84
CA GLY A 63 -6.39 4.93 12.31
C GLY A 63 -6.61 6.07 13.31
N ASN A 64 -6.39 5.81 14.61
CA ASN A 64 -6.52 6.81 15.67
C ASN A 64 -5.21 7.55 15.98
N SER A 65 -4.13 7.29 15.23
CA SER A 65 -2.85 7.99 15.41
C SER A 65 -2.97 9.47 15.04
N SER A 66 -2.35 10.34 15.84
CA SER A 66 -2.19 11.77 15.50
C SER A 66 -1.15 12.02 14.42
N ASN A 67 -0.32 11.02 14.10
CA ASN A 67 0.63 11.07 13.00
C ASN A 67 -0.06 10.62 11.70
N ALA A 68 -0.15 11.55 10.74
CA ALA A 68 -0.82 11.36 9.45
C ALA A 68 -0.24 10.21 8.61
N ASP A 69 1.08 9.99 8.62
CA ASP A 69 1.69 8.87 7.90
C ASP A 69 1.26 7.53 8.53
N VAL A 70 1.26 7.45 9.85
CA VAL A 70 0.85 6.24 10.59
C VAL A 70 -0.64 5.93 10.41
N SER A 71 -1.51 6.94 10.48
CA SER A 71 -2.96 6.74 10.30
C SER A 71 -3.32 6.42 8.85
N THR A 72 -2.66 7.02 7.87
CA THR A 72 -2.87 6.70 6.44
C THR A 72 -2.33 5.33 6.05
N LYS A 73 -1.24 4.84 6.66
CA LYS A 73 -0.80 3.44 6.53
C LYS A 73 -1.86 2.46 7.08
N ALA A 74 -2.45 2.77 8.23
CA ALA A 74 -3.54 1.97 8.79
C ALA A 74 -4.76 1.93 7.86
N GLN A 75 -5.12 3.07 7.26
CA GLN A 75 -6.21 3.15 6.29
C GLN A 75 -5.90 2.36 5.01
N ALA A 76 -4.64 2.36 4.55
CA ALA A 76 -4.21 1.54 3.42
C ALA A 76 -4.32 0.04 3.72
N GLU A 77 -3.95 -0.42 4.93
CA GLU A 77 -4.18 -1.81 5.36
C GLU A 77 -5.67 -2.19 5.28
N GLN A 78 -6.55 -1.30 5.75
CA GLN A 78 -8.00 -1.51 5.72
C GLN A 78 -8.54 -1.58 4.29
N ASN A 79 -8.05 -0.75 3.37
CA ASN A 79 -8.45 -0.77 1.97
C ASN A 79 -8.09 -2.10 1.28
N LEU A 80 -6.93 -2.69 1.60
CA LEU A 80 -6.55 -4.02 1.10
C LEU A 80 -7.49 -5.11 1.63
N GLN A 81 -7.80 -5.08 2.92
CA GLN A 81 -8.74 -6.03 3.54
C GLN A 81 -10.15 -5.91 2.97
N ALA A 82 -10.66 -4.70 2.84
CA ALA A 82 -11.97 -4.43 2.24
C ALA A 82 -12.04 -4.87 0.77
N GLY A 83 -10.91 -4.84 0.06
CA GLY A 83 -10.78 -5.38 -1.30
C GLY A 83 -10.72 -6.90 -1.39
N GLY A 84 -10.80 -7.63 -0.26
CA GLY A 84 -10.71 -9.10 -0.21
C GLY A 84 -9.29 -9.64 -0.21
N TRP A 85 -8.27 -8.79 -0.06
CA TRP A 85 -6.87 -9.21 -0.10
C TRP A 85 -6.34 -9.46 1.31
N SER A 86 -6.06 -10.73 1.61
CA SER A 86 -5.16 -11.07 2.70
C SER A 86 -3.76 -10.57 2.34
N HIS A 87 -3.21 -9.70 3.18
CA HIS A 87 -1.88 -9.13 2.98
C HIS A 87 -0.97 -9.56 4.12
N HIS A 88 0.29 -9.89 3.79
CA HIS A 88 1.31 -10.03 4.82
C HIS A 88 1.77 -8.63 5.21
N ASN A 89 1.50 -8.25 6.45
CA ASN A 89 1.96 -7.00 7.03
C ASN A 89 3.39 -7.17 7.51
N ASP A 90 4.33 -6.68 6.72
CA ASP A 90 5.69 -6.46 7.24
C ASP A 90 5.66 -5.15 8.04
N ARG A 91 5.50 -5.28 9.35
CA ARG A 91 5.43 -4.17 10.30
C ARG A 91 6.84 -3.85 10.77
N THR A 92 7.58 -3.18 9.90
CA THR A 92 8.91 -2.70 10.25
C THR A 92 8.79 -1.52 11.22
N PRO A 93 9.50 -1.52 12.36
CA PRO A 93 9.66 -0.31 13.17
C PRO A 93 10.40 0.76 12.35
N ALA A 94 10.19 2.04 12.69
CA ALA A 94 10.86 3.14 12.00
C ALA A 94 12.38 2.89 11.92
N ILE A 95 12.93 2.89 10.71
CA ILE A 95 14.37 2.98 10.52
C ILE A 95 14.72 4.44 10.81
N ASN A 96 15.10 4.76 12.05
CA ASN A 96 15.67 6.06 12.39
C ASN A 96 17.05 6.12 11.71
N PRO A 97 17.29 7.08 10.78
CA PRO A 97 18.61 7.28 10.19
C PRO A 97 19.63 7.79 11.22
#